data_AF-A0A962BZK7-F1
#
_entry.id   AF-A0A962BZK7-F1
#
_cell.length_a   1.000
_cell.length_b   1.000
_cell.length_c   1.000
_cell.angle_alpha   90.00
_cell.angle_beta   90.00
_cell.angle_gamma   90.00
#
_symmetry.space_group_name_H-M   'P 1'
#
loop_
_entity.id
_entity.type
_entity.pdbx_description
1 polymer ?
#
loop_
_entity_poly.entity_id
_entity_poly.type
_entity_poly.pdbx_seq_one_letter_code
_entity_poly.pdbx_strand_id
1 'polypeptide(L)'
;GRSKSLKGIVDMAVARGVTLARQQPEALRRRLDDAFGEFDADLRRYATTVTAMVAIAPLLGLLGTVAGMIETFRSLGDMTMFSQSGGIASGIATALFTTQMGLVVAVPGVIAKAFLDRRETQIAHDLEQIKDILVSGVEPQES
;
A
#
# COMPACT_ATOMS: atom_id res chain seq x y z
N GLY A 1 -34.56 -15.27 -10.39
CA GLY A 1 -33.80 -14.67 -9.29
C GLY A 1 -32.43 -15.31 -9.17
N ARG A 2 -31.37 -14.57 -9.45
CA ARG A 2 -29.98 -14.94 -9.13
C ARG A 2 -29.27 -13.64 -8.75
N SER A 3 -29.28 -13.32 -7.46
CA SER A 3 -28.42 -12.31 -6.88
C SER A 3 -26.97 -12.81 -7.06
N LYS A 4 -26.27 -12.30 -8.08
CA LYS A 4 -24.82 -12.44 -8.15
C LYS A 4 -24.30 -11.64 -6.95
N SER A 5 -23.74 -12.34 -5.97
CA SER A 5 -22.95 -11.73 -4.91
C SER A 5 -21.96 -10.77 -5.58
N LEU A 6 -22.17 -9.46 -5.39
CA LEU A 6 -21.25 -8.41 -5.81
C LEU A 6 -19.96 -8.69 -5.04
N LYS A 7 -18.93 -9.24 -5.70
CA LYS A 7 -17.68 -9.65 -5.03
C LYS A 7 -16.57 -8.61 -5.24
N GLY A 8 -16.68 -7.74 -6.25
CA GLY A 8 -15.70 -6.69 -6.53
C GLY A 8 -16.23 -5.28 -6.24
N ILE A 9 -15.28 -4.36 -5.96
CA ILE A 9 -15.54 -2.91 -5.88
C ILE A 9 -16.22 -2.42 -7.17
N VAL A 10 -15.74 -2.88 -8.33
CA VAL A 10 -16.30 -2.55 -9.65
C VAL A 10 -17.76 -3.02 -9.77
N ASP A 11 -18.08 -4.24 -9.34
CA ASP A 11 -19.47 -4.75 -9.39
C ASP A 11 -20.41 -3.87 -8.54
N MET A 12 -19.97 -3.50 -7.34
CA MET A 12 -20.72 -2.63 -6.43
C MET A 12 -20.90 -1.23 -7.00
N ALA A 13 -19.86 -0.68 -7.62
CA ALA A 13 -19.91 0.62 -8.27
C ALA A 13 -20.89 0.62 -9.45
N VAL A 14 -20.88 -0.42 -10.30
CA VAL A 14 -21.86 -0.57 -11.39
C VAL A 14 -23.28 -0.66 -10.83
N ALA A 15 -23.54 -1.50 -9.82
CA ALA A 15 -24.87 -1.67 -9.25
C ALA A 15 -25.40 -0.37 -8.64
N ARG A 16 -24.56 0.35 -7.88
CA ARG A 16 -24.91 1.64 -7.27
C ARG A 16 -25.11 2.71 -8.35
N GLY A 17 -24.19 2.81 -9.31
CA GLY A 17 -24.25 3.77 -10.39
C GLY A 17 -25.48 3.62 -11.28
N VAL A 18 -25.84 2.40 -11.68
CA VAL A 18 -27.08 2.13 -12.45
C VAL A 18 -28.33 2.50 -11.64
N THR A 19 -28.33 2.26 -10.33
CA THR A 19 -29.45 2.62 -9.45
C THR A 19 -29.62 4.14 -9.38
N LEU A 20 -28.53 4.89 -9.22
CA LEU A 20 -28.55 6.35 -9.24
C LEU A 20 -29.03 6.89 -10.59
N ALA A 21 -28.50 6.38 -11.70
CA ALA A 21 -28.87 6.82 -13.04
C ALA A 21 -30.37 6.62 -13.34
N ARG A 22 -31.00 5.57 -12.78
CA ARG A 22 -32.43 5.29 -12.97
C ARG A 22 -33.35 6.12 -12.08
N GLN A 23 -32.97 6.32 -10.82
CA GLN A 23 -33.86 6.97 -9.84
C GLN A 23 -33.68 8.49 -9.80
N GLN A 24 -32.49 8.96 -10.15
CA GLN A 24 -32.02 10.31 -9.83
C GLN A 24 -31.10 10.85 -10.94
N PRO A 25 -31.62 11.02 -12.18
CA PRO A 25 -30.81 11.47 -13.32
C PRO A 25 -30.34 12.93 -13.21
N GLU A 26 -31.04 13.76 -12.44
CA GLU A 26 -30.63 15.15 -12.18
C GLU A 26 -29.32 15.20 -11.38
N ALA A 27 -28.35 15.97 -11.91
CA ALA A 27 -27.00 16.10 -11.36
C ALA A 27 -26.29 14.75 -11.16
N LEU A 28 -26.56 13.77 -12.03
CA LEU A 28 -26.01 12.40 -11.94
C LEU A 28 -24.49 12.38 -11.77
N ARG A 29 -23.75 13.20 -12.55
CA ARG A 29 -22.28 13.28 -12.46
C ARG A 29 -21.80 13.53 -11.04
N ARG A 30 -22.35 14.56 -10.37
CA ARG A 30 -21.98 14.93 -9.00
C ARG A 30 -22.32 13.83 -8.00
N ARG A 31 -23.48 13.18 -8.16
CA ARG A 31 -23.88 12.08 -7.27
C ARG A 31 -23.02 10.83 -7.45
N LEU A 32 -22.59 10.56 -8.68
CA LEU A 32 -21.63 9.48 -8.96
C LEU A 32 -20.26 9.81 -8.36
N ASP A 33 -19.79 11.07 -8.47
CA ASP A 33 -18.54 11.51 -7.83
C ASP A 33 -18.60 11.27 -6.30
N ASP A 34 -19.69 11.68 -5.64
CA ASP A 34 -19.88 11.46 -4.21
C ASP A 34 -19.94 9.96 -3.85
N ALA A 35 -20.70 9.17 -4.63
CA ALA A 35 -20.89 7.74 -4.37
C ALA A 35 -19.63 6.90 -4.65
N PHE A 36 -18.81 7.31 -5.63
CA PHE A 36 -17.59 6.60 -6.02
C PHE A 36 -16.39 7.04 -5.18
N GLY A 37 -16.41 8.25 -4.62
CA GLY A 37 -15.39 8.73 -3.69
C GLY A 37 -15.23 7.83 -2.45
N GLU A 38 -16.31 7.18 -1.99
CA GLU A 38 -16.23 6.15 -0.93
C GLU A 38 -15.37 4.95 -1.34
N PHE A 39 -15.49 4.48 -2.58
CA PHE A 39 -14.69 3.37 -3.10
C PHE A 39 -13.21 3.75 -3.26
N ASP A 40 -12.93 4.97 -3.72
CA ASP A 40 -11.56 5.48 -3.82
C ASP A 40 -10.88 5.60 -2.45
N ALA A 41 -11.63 6.06 -1.43
CA ALA A 41 -11.12 6.13 -0.07
C ALA A 41 -10.79 4.74 0.49
N ASP A 42 -11.66 3.75 0.24
CA ASP A 42 -11.46 2.37 0.67
C ASP A 42 -10.26 1.71 -0.01
N LEU A 43 -10.05 1.98 -1.31
CA LEU A 43 -8.87 1.51 -2.06
C LEU A 43 -7.56 2.05 -1.44
N ARG A 44 -7.56 3.31 -1.01
CA ARG A 44 -6.38 3.98 -0.46
C ARG A 44 -6.12 3.67 1.01
N ARG A 45 -7.12 3.19 1.76
CA ARG A 45 -7.09 3.05 3.22
C ARG A 45 -5.85 2.35 3.77
N TYR A 46 -5.39 1.28 3.11
CA TYR A 46 -4.22 0.52 3.55
C TYR A 46 -2.95 0.84 2.76
N ALA A 47 -3.05 1.53 1.62
CA ALA A 47 -1.91 1.85 0.77
C ALA A 47 -0.86 2.72 1.50
N THR A 48 -1.31 3.71 2.27
CA THR A 48 -0.43 4.56 3.08
C THR A 48 0.28 3.75 4.18
N THR A 49 -0.43 2.83 4.83
CA THR A 49 0.13 2.00 5.91
C THR A 49 1.19 1.05 5.36
N VAL A 50 0.90 0.38 4.23
CA VAL A 50 1.87 -0.50 3.55
C VAL A 50 3.11 0.28 3.13
N THR A 51 2.92 1.46 2.55
CA THR A 51 4.03 2.34 2.15
C THR A 51 4.92 2.71 3.33
N ALA A 52 4.34 3.08 4.47
CA ALA A 52 5.09 3.40 5.67
C ALA A 52 5.87 2.19 6.21
N MET A 53 5.25 1.01 6.29
CA MET A 53 5.91 -0.21 6.76
C MET A 53 7.12 -0.59 5.90
N VAL A 54 6.95 -0.54 4.57
CA VAL A 54 8.03 -0.84 3.62
C VAL A 54 9.18 0.17 3.75
N ALA A 55 8.88 1.45 3.95
CA ALA A 55 9.89 2.49 4.14
C ALA A 55 10.62 2.38 5.49
N ILE A 56 9.94 1.92 6.54
CA ILE A 56 10.52 1.79 7.89
C ILE A 56 11.40 0.55 8.02
N ALA A 57 11.14 -0.54 7.28
CA ALA A 57 11.88 -1.79 7.40
C ALA A 57 13.42 -1.65 7.25
N PRO A 58 13.97 -0.92 6.25
CA PRO A 58 15.41 -0.66 6.16
C PRO A 58 15.94 0.18 7.32
N LEU A 59 15.17 1.15 7.79
CA LEU A 59 15.55 2.03 8.90
C LEU A 59 15.68 1.24 10.21
N LEU A 60 14.81 0.26 10.44
CA LEU A 60 14.92 -0.67 11.57
C LEU A 60 16.15 -1.57 11.47
N GLY A 61 16.51 -2.03 10.25
CA GLY A 61 17.73 -2.79 10.03
C GLY A 61 18.99 -1.99 10.35
N LEU A 62 19.03 -0.74 9.91
CA LEU A 62 20.09 0.23 10.23
C LEU A 62 20.17 0.53 11.73
N LEU A 63 19.03 0.70 12.40
CA LEU A 63 18.96 0.87 13.86
C LEU A 63 19.60 -0.33 14.58
N GLY A 64 19.31 -1.55 14.11
CA GLY A 64 19.94 -2.77 14.63
C GLY A 64 21.46 -2.77 14.48
N THR A 65 21.97 -2.25 13.36
CA THR A 65 23.41 -2.12 13.12
C THR A 65 24.04 -1.14 14.10
N VAL A 66 23.41 0.01 14.33
CA VAL A 66 23.87 0.99 15.31
C VAL A 66 23.88 0.38 16.72
N ALA A 67 22.82 -0.32 17.11
CA ALA A 67 22.75 -0.99 18.41
C ALA A 67 23.84 -2.06 18.58
N GLY A 68 24.07 -2.91 17.57
CA GLY A 68 25.10 -3.94 17.61
C GLY A 68 26.52 -3.37 17.66
N MET A 69 26.77 -2.26 16.95
CA MET A 69 28.06 -1.58 17.02
C MET A 69 28.30 -0.93 18.40
N ILE A 70 27.28 -0.34 19.01
CA ILE A 70 27.38 0.20 20.39
C ILE A 70 27.79 -0.89 21.38
N GLU A 71 27.17 -2.07 21.29
CA GLU A 71 27.50 -3.20 22.17
C GLU A 71 28.94 -3.71 21.94
N THR A 72 29.34 -3.81 20.68
CA THR A 72 30.71 -4.21 20.29
C THR A 72 31.75 -3.26 20.88
N PHE A 73 31.50 -1.94 20.82
CA PHE A 73 32.42 -0.94 21.38
C PHE A 73 32.44 -0.92 22.91
N ARG A 74 31.30 -1.15 23.57
CA ARG A 74 31.25 -1.28 25.04
C ARG A 74 32.12 -2.44 25.53
N SER A 75 31.95 -3.61 24.92
CA SER A 75 32.72 -4.81 25.26
C SER A 75 34.23 -4.64 25.00
N LEU A 76 34.60 -3.81 24.02
CA LEU A 76 35.99 -3.41 23.78
C LEU A 76 36.54 -2.50 24.88
N GLY A 77 35.77 -1.51 25.32
CA GLY A 77 36.17 -0.56 26.38
C GLY A 77 36.39 -1.23 27.75
N ASP A 78 35.62 -2.27 28.05
CA ASP A 78 35.72 -3.03 29.30
C ASP A 78 36.85 -4.09 29.30
N MET A 79 37.74 -4.07 28.30
CA MET A 79 38.84 -5.04 28.07
C MET A 79 38.42 -6.51 27.92
N THR A 80 37.13 -6.83 28.00
CA THR A 80 36.60 -8.20 27.87
C THR A 80 36.94 -8.87 26.53
N MET A 81 37.06 -8.09 25.45
CA MET A 81 37.37 -8.57 24.10
C MET A 81 38.82 -8.39 23.66
N PHE A 82 39.69 -7.79 24.49
CA PHE A 82 41.09 -7.51 24.10
C PHE A 82 41.92 -8.80 23.92
N SER A 83 41.50 -9.91 24.54
CA SER A 83 42.16 -11.21 24.46
C SER A 83 41.65 -12.13 23.33
N GLN A 84 40.55 -11.77 22.66
CA GLN A 84 39.92 -12.58 21.60
C GLN A 84 39.57 -11.70 20.39
N SER A 85 40.49 -11.60 19.43
CA SER A 85 40.29 -10.91 18.15
C SER A 85 39.02 -11.33 17.39
N GLY A 86 38.48 -12.52 17.65
CA GLY A 86 37.22 -13.01 17.08
C GLY A 86 35.95 -12.29 17.56
N GLY A 87 35.95 -11.70 18.75
CA GLY A 87 34.75 -11.10 19.34
C GLY A 87 34.26 -9.83 18.63
N ILE A 88 35.20 -8.96 18.22
CA ILE A 88 34.88 -7.73 17.48
C ILE A 88 34.33 -8.06 16.10
N ALA A 89 34.97 -9.00 15.39
CA ALA A 89 34.53 -9.44 14.06
C ALA A 89 33.10 -10.03 14.11
N SER A 90 32.79 -10.80 15.16
CA SER A 90 31.46 -11.34 15.40
C SER A 90 30.41 -10.25 15.68
N GLY A 91 30.76 -9.21 16.45
CA GLY A 91 29.88 -8.07 16.72
C GLY A 91 29.54 -7.27 15.46
N ILE A 92 30.53 -7.00 14.62
CA ILE A 92 30.35 -6.34 13.32
C ILE A 92 29.50 -7.20 12.38
N ALA A 93 29.77 -8.50 12.29
CA ALA A 93 28.99 -9.42 11.47
C ALA A 93 27.51 -9.44 11.88
N THR A 94 27.24 -9.45 13.19
CA THR A 94 25.87 -9.38 13.73
C THR A 94 25.19 -8.06 13.35
N ALA A 95 25.90 -6.94 13.48
CA ALA A 95 25.40 -5.62 13.10
C ALA A 95 25.08 -5.55 11.59
N LEU A 96 25.89 -6.15 10.72
CA LEU A 96 25.62 -6.20 9.28
C LEU A 96 24.42 -7.11 8.95
N PHE A 97 24.25 -8.21 9.68
CA PHE A 97 23.14 -9.13 9.50
C PHE A 97 21.78 -8.45 9.75
N THR A 98 21.68 -7.54 10.72
CA THR A 98 20.41 -6.81 10.96
C THR A 98 20.03 -5.88 9.82
N THR A 99 21.00 -5.21 9.18
CA THR A 99 20.76 -4.40 7.98
C THR A 99 20.28 -5.28 6.83
N GLN A 100 20.94 -6.43 6.62
CA GLN A 100 20.52 -7.40 5.60
C GLN A 100 19.06 -7.83 5.81
N MET A 101 18.66 -8.15 7.05
CA MET A 101 17.28 -8.54 7.37
C MET A 101 16.27 -7.44 7.05
N GLY A 102 16.59 -6.18 7.36
CA GLY A 102 15.75 -5.03 6.99
C GLY A 102 15.53 -4.93 5.48
N LEU A 103 16.57 -5.16 4.69
CA LEU A 103 16.50 -5.17 3.22
C LEU A 103 15.73 -6.38 2.67
N VAL A 104 15.91 -7.56 3.27
CA VAL A 104 15.18 -8.79 2.89
C VAL A 104 13.67 -8.62 3.03
N VAL A 105 13.21 -7.83 4.00
CA VAL A 105 11.77 -7.51 4.16
C VAL A 105 11.36 -6.36 3.23
N ALA A 106 12.19 -5.32 3.12
CA ALA A 106 11.84 -4.13 2.35
C ALA A 106 11.72 -4.40 0.85
N VAL A 107 12.63 -5.18 0.25
CA VAL A 107 12.67 -5.42 -1.20
C VAL A 107 11.38 -6.10 -1.71
N PRO A 108 10.94 -7.24 -1.15
CA PRO A 108 9.64 -7.83 -1.50
C PRO A 108 8.47 -6.88 -1.20
N GLY A 109 8.57 -6.11 -0.11
CA GLY A 109 7.56 -5.10 0.26
C GLY A 109 7.37 -4.03 -0.81
N VAL A 110 8.45 -3.49 -1.38
CA VAL A 110 8.39 -2.51 -2.48
C VAL A 110 7.74 -3.13 -3.72
N ILE A 111 8.09 -4.37 -4.05
CA ILE A 111 7.51 -5.08 -5.20
C ILE A 111 6.00 -5.29 -5.00
N ALA A 112 5.58 -5.76 -3.82
CA ALA A 112 4.17 -5.94 -3.48
C ALA A 112 3.40 -4.62 -3.53
N LYS A 113 4.00 -3.53 -3.02
CA LYS A 113 3.43 -2.19 -3.08
C LYS A 113 3.25 -1.70 -4.52
N ALA A 114 4.20 -1.98 -5.41
CA ALA A 114 4.05 -1.66 -6.84
C ALA A 114 2.88 -2.42 -7.50
N PHE A 115 2.62 -3.67 -7.12
CA PHE A 115 1.44 -4.40 -7.59
C PHE A 115 0.14 -3.82 -7.04
N LEU A 116 0.13 -3.42 -5.77
CA LEU A 116 -1.02 -2.77 -5.14
C LEU A 116 -1.35 -1.44 -5.81
N ASP A 117 -0.34 -0.58 -6.01
CA ASP A 117 -0.49 0.72 -6.68
C ASP A 117 -1.06 0.56 -8.10
N ARG A 118 -0.55 -0.41 -8.87
CA ARG A 118 -1.09 -0.72 -10.22
C ARG A 118 -2.55 -1.14 -10.17
N ARG A 119 -2.94 -1.94 -9.18
CA ARG A 119 -4.31 -2.41 -9.03
C ARG A 119 -5.24 -1.28 -8.59
N GLU A 120 -4.79 -0.41 -7.69
CA GLU A 120 -5.51 0.80 -7.30
C GLU A 120 -5.78 1.69 -8.52
N THR A 121 -4.75 1.98 -9.32
CA THR A 121 -4.88 2.79 -10.54
C THR A 121 -5.85 2.16 -11.55
N GLN A 122 -5.79 0.84 -11.75
CA GLN A 122 -6.72 0.16 -12.66
C GLN A 122 -8.17 0.30 -12.19
N ILE A 123 -8.44 0.07 -10.90
CA ILE A 123 -9.81 0.15 -10.37
C ILE A 123 -10.32 1.60 -10.44
N ALA A 124 -9.48 2.59 -10.12
CA ALA A 124 -9.84 4.00 -10.24
C ALA A 124 -10.20 4.38 -11.69
N HIS A 125 -9.44 3.89 -12.67
CA HIS A 125 -9.79 4.07 -14.09
C HIS A 125 -11.12 3.40 -14.46
N ASP A 126 -11.36 2.18 -14.00
CA ASP A 126 -12.62 1.47 -14.25
C ASP A 126 -13.81 2.26 -13.66
N LEU A 127 -13.67 2.83 -12.46
CA LEU A 127 -14.69 3.67 -11.82
C LEU A 127 -14.99 4.94 -12.64
N GLU A 128 -13.96 5.63 -13.11
CA GLU A 128 -14.12 6.83 -13.95
C GLU A 128 -14.83 6.49 -15.26
N GLN A 129 -14.43 5.39 -15.91
CA GLN A 129 -15.05 4.94 -17.16
C GLN A 129 -16.53 4.57 -16.96
N ILE A 130 -16.86 3.89 -15.85
CA ILE A 130 -18.26 3.59 -15.50
C ILE A 130 -19.06 4.88 -15.33
N LYS A 131 -18.49 5.89 -14.66
CA LYS A 131 -19.15 7.18 -14.46
C LYS A 131 -19.45 7.86 -15.80
N ASP A 132 -18.48 7.94 -16.70
CA ASP A 132 -18.66 8.57 -18.01
C ASP A 132 -19.69 7.84 -18.88
N ILE A 133 -19.70 6.51 -18.86
CA ILE A 133 -20.71 5.69 -19.58
C ILE A 133 -22.11 5.95 -19.02
N LEU A 134 -22.26 6.05 -17.69
CA LEU A 134 -23.57 6.29 -17.07
C LEU A 134 -24.09 7.69 -17.35
N VAL A 135 -23.21 8.70 -17.34
CA VAL A 135 -23.59 10.10 -17.63
C VAL A 135 -24.00 10.25 -19.10
N SER A 136 -23.16 9.75 -20.03
CA SER A 136 -23.46 9.81 -21.47
C SER A 136 -24.69 9.01 -21.90
N GLY A 137 -25.08 7.99 -21.12
CA GLY A 137 -26.32 7.25 -21.34
C GLY A 137 -27.59 7.98 -20.89
N VAL A 138 -27.48 9.04 -20.08
CA VAL A 138 -28.60 9.83 -19.55
C VAL A 138 -28.75 11.18 -20.26
N GLU A 139 -27.66 11.74 -20.79
CA GLU A 139 -27.71 12.90 -21.66
C GLU A 139 -28.34 12.50 -23.02
N PRO A 140 -29.41 13.18 -23.47
CA PRO A 140 -29.95 12.92 -24.79
C PRO A 140 -28.90 13.30 -25.84
N GLN A 141 -28.65 12.40 -26.80
CA GLN A 141 -27.90 12.69 -28.01
C GLN A 141 -28.61 13.83 -28.75
N GLU A 142 -28.20 15.08 -28.52
CA GLU A 142 -28.61 16.19 -29.37
C GLU A 142 -28.03 15.94 -30.76
N SER A 143 -28.90 15.53 -31.67
CA SER A 143 -28.65 15.35 -33.12
C SER A 143 -28.92 16.65 -33.87
#